data_AF-A0A946VL35-F1
#
_entry.id   AF-A0A946VL35-F1
#
_cell.length_a   1.000
_cell.length_b   1.000
_cell.length_c   1.000
_cell.angle_alpha   90.00
_cell.angle_beta   90.00
_cell.angle_gamma   90.00
#
_symmetry.space_group_name_H-M   'P 1'
#
loop_
_entity.id
_entity.type
_entity.pdbx_description
1 polymer ?
#
loop_
_entity_poly.entity_id
_entity_poly.type
_entity_poly.pdbx_seq_one_letter_code
_entity_poly.pdbx_strand_id
1 'polypeptide(L)'
;MTTGSWDPGSGTVKASARLDAALLKRFLHIAEAIASSEGSEGGESGAPDSLEGLLAPEDRGRAEIMQLPTQAWQAALSGYSNQQLLALIRFFTLAEMQLPGWQAGVTSPVIAINSVLKSRGYKLEKPLLQWIRKNSSNRFLPNGPVG
;
A
#
# COMPACT_ATOMS: atom_id res chain seq x y z
N MET A 1 11.49 26.98 -33.41
CA MET A 1 10.79 25.67 -33.34
C MET A 1 11.46 24.83 -32.27
N THR A 2 10.68 24.42 -31.27
CA THR A 2 10.77 23.20 -30.45
C THR A 2 9.83 23.42 -29.27
N THR A 3 8.55 23.14 -29.49
CA THR A 3 7.64 22.81 -28.39
C THR A 3 8.06 21.43 -27.92
N GLY A 4 8.78 21.37 -26.80
CA GLY A 4 9.11 20.10 -26.14
C GLY A 4 7.81 19.36 -25.84
N SER A 5 7.65 18.19 -26.46
CA SER A 5 6.52 17.30 -26.24
C SER A 5 6.56 16.86 -24.77
N TRP A 6 5.72 17.47 -23.94
CA TRP A 6 5.52 17.04 -22.57
C TRP A 6 4.73 15.73 -22.61
N ASP A 7 5.42 14.60 -22.37
CA ASP A 7 4.80 13.27 -22.27
C ASP A 7 4.61 12.90 -20.79
N PRO A 8 3.40 13.05 -20.22
CA PRO A 8 3.13 12.62 -18.84
C PRO A 8 3.08 11.08 -18.69
N GLY A 9 3.22 10.32 -19.77
CA GLY A 9 3.14 8.85 -19.77
C GLY A 9 4.43 8.16 -19.34
N SER A 10 5.59 8.71 -19.71
CA SER A 10 6.89 8.05 -19.48
C SER A 10 7.24 7.82 -18.01
N GLY A 11 6.77 8.69 -17.10
CA GLY A 11 6.98 8.52 -15.65
C GLY A 11 6.18 7.34 -15.08
N THR A 12 4.94 7.18 -15.52
CA THR A 12 4.05 6.09 -15.09
C THR A 12 4.55 4.74 -15.59
N VAL A 13 5.02 4.65 -16.83
CA VAL A 13 5.55 3.40 -17.41
C VAL A 13 6.79 2.90 -16.63
N LYS A 14 7.71 3.81 -16.28
CA LYS A 14 8.89 3.45 -15.45
C LYS A 14 8.53 3.06 -14.03
N ALA A 15 7.54 3.72 -13.42
CA ALA A 15 7.06 3.39 -12.09
C ALA A 15 6.33 2.04 -12.05
N SER A 16 5.48 1.75 -13.05
CA SER A 16 4.83 0.46 -13.21
C SER A 16 5.82 -0.67 -13.43
N ALA A 17 6.95 -0.42 -14.12
CA ALA A 17 8.02 -1.41 -14.25
C ALA A 17 8.71 -1.75 -12.90
N ARG A 18 8.66 -0.84 -11.92
CA ARG A 18 9.13 -1.13 -10.54
C ARG A 18 8.10 -1.92 -9.74
N LEU A 19 6.81 -1.74 -10.05
CA LEU A 19 5.69 -2.51 -9.50
C LEU A 19 5.39 -3.73 -10.36
N ASP A 20 6.34 -4.66 -10.43
CA ASP A 20 6.14 -5.91 -11.18
C ASP A 20 4.98 -6.75 -10.60
N ALA A 21 4.29 -7.48 -11.46
CA ALA A 21 3.13 -8.28 -11.07
C ALA A 21 3.50 -9.40 -10.08
N ALA A 22 4.69 -9.99 -10.18
CA ALA A 22 5.16 -11.01 -9.24
C ALA A 22 5.41 -10.41 -7.85
N LEU A 23 5.98 -9.20 -7.79
CA LEU A 23 6.20 -8.47 -6.53
C LEU A 23 4.88 -8.20 -5.81
N LEU A 24 3.90 -7.64 -6.53
CA LEU A 24 2.59 -7.34 -5.95
C LEU A 24 1.85 -8.60 -5.49
N LYS A 25 1.98 -9.71 -6.22
CA LYS A 25 1.43 -11.01 -5.79
C LYS A 25 2.07 -11.51 -4.49
N ARG A 26 3.38 -11.35 -4.32
CA ARG A 26 4.06 -11.72 -3.05
C ARG A 26 3.54 -10.87 -1.88
N PHE A 27 3.46 -9.56 -2.06
CA PHE A 27 2.91 -8.67 -1.02
C PHE A 27 1.46 -8.97 -0.72
N LEU A 28 0.65 -9.24 -1.75
CA LEU A 28 -0.74 -9.63 -1.56
C LEU A 28 -0.86 -10.92 -0.76
N HIS A 29 -0.04 -11.93 -1.05
CA HIS A 29 -0.06 -13.20 -0.32
C HIS A 29 0.23 -13.00 1.18
N ILE A 30 1.24 -12.19 1.51
CA ILE A 30 1.55 -11.82 2.90
C ILE A 30 0.38 -11.03 3.51
N ALA A 31 -0.16 -10.08 2.76
CA ALA A 31 -1.26 -9.23 3.22
C ALA A 31 -2.54 -10.02 3.53
N GLU A 32 -2.87 -11.01 2.69
CA GLU A 32 -4.00 -11.91 2.89
C GLU A 32 -3.77 -12.80 4.12
N ALA A 33 -2.56 -13.32 4.31
CA ALA A 33 -2.20 -14.10 5.51
C ALA A 33 -2.38 -13.27 6.80
N ILE A 34 -1.97 -12.00 6.79
CA ILE A 34 -2.18 -11.07 7.92
C ILE A 34 -3.68 -10.84 8.15
N ALA A 35 -4.44 -10.57 7.08
CA ALA A 35 -5.88 -10.32 7.21
C ALA A 35 -6.66 -11.56 7.69
N SER A 36 -6.21 -12.76 7.33
CA SER A 36 -6.81 -14.02 7.79
C SER A 36 -6.53 -14.32 9.26
N SER A 37 -5.41 -13.85 9.83
CA SER A 37 -5.10 -14.11 11.25
C SER A 37 -5.92 -13.24 12.22
N GLU A 38 -6.52 -12.14 11.77
CA GLU A 38 -7.34 -11.26 12.63
C GLU A 38 -8.71 -11.86 13.01
N GLY A 39 -9.16 -12.89 12.30
CA GLY A 39 -10.51 -13.47 12.45
C GLY A 39 -10.65 -14.54 13.53
N SER A 40 -9.55 -14.94 14.19
CA SER A 40 -9.61 -15.92 15.28
C SER A 40 -10.02 -15.25 16.59
N GLU A 41 -11.16 -15.65 17.14
CA GLU A 41 -11.75 -15.12 18.38
C GLU A 41 -10.78 -15.25 19.56
N GLY A 42 -10.34 -14.12 20.12
CA GLY A 42 -9.67 -14.09 21.42
C GLY A 42 -8.34 -13.36 21.45
N GLY A 43 -8.40 -12.04 21.35
CA GLY A 43 -7.38 -11.15 21.92
C GLY A 43 -6.17 -10.86 21.04
N GLU A 44 -5.76 -9.59 21.11
CA GLU A 44 -4.47 -9.07 20.64
C GLU A 44 -4.39 -8.73 19.15
N SER A 45 -4.21 -7.43 18.89
CA SER A 45 -4.07 -6.77 17.58
C SER A 45 -3.37 -7.66 16.55
N GLY A 46 -4.11 -8.15 15.54
CA GLY A 46 -3.65 -9.11 14.55
C GLY A 46 -2.67 -8.55 13.49
N ALA A 47 -1.72 -7.74 13.93
CA ALA A 47 -0.53 -7.41 13.15
C ALA A 47 0.58 -8.43 13.49
N PRO A 48 1.37 -8.89 12.50
CA PRO A 48 2.53 -9.72 12.77
C PRO A 48 3.55 -8.96 13.61
N ASP A 49 4.24 -9.70 14.48
CA ASP A 49 5.30 -9.18 15.36
C ASP A 49 6.48 -8.61 14.54
N SER A 50 6.80 -9.26 13.42
CA SER A 50 7.81 -8.79 12.46
C SER A 50 7.39 -9.05 11.02
N LEU A 51 7.10 -7.96 10.31
CA LEU A 51 6.83 -7.98 8.88
C LEU A 51 8.10 -8.31 8.08
N GLU A 52 9.27 -7.87 8.53
CA GLU A 52 10.55 -8.13 7.85
C GLU A 52 10.80 -9.63 7.68
N GLY A 53 10.46 -10.44 8.69
CA GLY A 53 10.57 -11.90 8.65
C GLY A 53 9.67 -12.57 7.62
N LEU A 54 8.55 -11.92 7.25
CA LEU A 54 7.62 -12.41 6.22
C LEU A 54 8.02 -12.00 4.80
N LEU A 55 8.81 -10.94 4.65
CA LEU A 55 9.31 -10.50 3.34
C LEU A 55 10.51 -11.35 2.89
N ALA A 56 10.52 -11.66 1.59
CA ALA A 56 11.70 -12.20 0.94
C ALA A 56 12.88 -11.20 1.05
N PRO A 57 14.13 -11.66 1.17
CA PRO A 57 15.30 -10.78 1.32
C PRO A 57 15.43 -9.75 0.20
N GLU A 58 15.09 -10.14 -1.03
CA GLU A 58 15.09 -9.28 -2.22
C GLU A 58 14.05 -8.14 -2.19
N ASP A 59 12.98 -8.32 -1.41
CA ASP A 59 11.88 -7.37 -1.31
C ASP A 59 12.10 -6.33 -0.21
N ARG A 60 12.91 -6.65 0.81
CA ARG A 60 13.20 -5.74 1.95
C ARG A 60 13.83 -4.42 1.52
N GLY A 61 14.65 -4.47 0.47
CA GLY A 61 15.31 -3.30 -0.11
C GLY A 61 14.45 -2.46 -1.04
N ARG A 62 13.17 -2.83 -1.25
CA ARG A 62 12.26 -2.17 -2.21
C ARG A 62 11.52 -0.95 -1.66
N ALA A 63 12.09 -0.28 -0.66
CA ALA A 63 11.45 0.88 -0.01
C ALA A 63 11.07 1.99 -1.00
N GLU A 64 11.78 2.09 -2.14
CA GLU A 64 11.50 3.07 -3.19
C GLU A 64 10.09 2.97 -3.77
N ILE A 65 9.43 1.81 -3.69
CA ILE A 65 8.07 1.64 -4.20
C ILE A 65 7.06 2.47 -3.41
N MET A 66 7.33 2.69 -2.11
CA MET A 66 6.47 3.46 -1.21
C MET A 66 6.36 4.93 -1.63
N GLN A 67 7.31 5.43 -2.42
CA GLN A 67 7.35 6.81 -2.91
C GLN A 67 6.89 6.95 -4.36
N LEU A 68 6.39 5.87 -4.98
CA LEU A 68 5.89 5.93 -6.34
C LEU A 68 4.61 6.78 -6.44
N PRO A 69 4.40 7.45 -7.57
CA PRO A 69 3.24 8.32 -7.75
C PRO A 69 1.94 7.51 -7.68
N THR A 70 0.88 8.14 -7.16
CA THR A 70 -0.46 7.56 -7.03
C THR A 70 -0.95 6.91 -8.33
N GLN A 71 -0.69 7.52 -9.50
CA GLN A 71 -1.10 6.96 -10.79
C GLN A 71 -0.46 5.59 -11.08
N ALA A 72 0.79 5.36 -10.67
CA ALA A 72 1.47 4.08 -10.87
C ALA A 72 0.79 2.97 -10.05
N TRP A 73 0.46 3.26 -8.79
CA TRP A 73 -0.30 2.37 -7.93
C TRP A 73 -1.71 2.11 -8.46
N GLN A 74 -2.43 3.15 -8.91
CA GLN A 74 -3.75 3.00 -9.51
C GLN A 74 -3.74 2.09 -10.74
N ALA A 75 -2.75 2.25 -11.62
CA ALA A 75 -2.58 1.41 -12.80
C ALA A 75 -2.28 -0.05 -12.42
N ALA A 76 -1.31 -0.26 -11.54
CA ALA A 76 -0.88 -1.60 -11.13
C ALA A 76 -1.96 -2.38 -10.36
N LEU A 77 -2.80 -1.68 -9.61
CA LEU A 77 -3.86 -2.25 -8.78
C LEU A 77 -5.24 -2.27 -9.44
N SER A 78 -5.35 -1.79 -10.67
CA SER A 78 -6.62 -1.69 -11.42
C SER A 78 -7.37 -3.02 -11.50
N GLY A 79 -6.66 -4.15 -11.63
CA GLY A 79 -7.23 -5.50 -11.70
C GLY A 79 -7.48 -6.18 -10.34
N TYR A 80 -7.13 -5.57 -9.22
CA TYR A 80 -7.25 -6.19 -7.89
C TYR A 80 -8.67 -6.01 -7.35
N SER A 81 -9.18 -6.99 -6.61
CA SER A 81 -10.48 -6.92 -5.95
C SER A 81 -10.46 -5.98 -4.74
N ASN A 82 -11.64 -5.52 -4.28
CA ASN A 82 -11.69 -4.64 -3.10
C ASN A 82 -11.08 -5.32 -1.86
N GLN A 83 -11.29 -6.61 -1.66
CA GLN A 83 -10.70 -7.36 -0.54
C GLN A 83 -9.17 -7.38 -0.60
N GLN A 84 -8.60 -7.58 -1.79
CA GLN A 84 -7.15 -7.55 -2.00
C GLN A 84 -6.57 -6.15 -1.74
N LEU A 85 -7.27 -5.10 -2.15
CA LEU A 85 -6.88 -3.72 -1.84
C LEU A 85 -6.90 -3.44 -0.33
N LEU A 86 -7.90 -3.93 0.40
CA LEU A 86 -7.96 -3.80 1.86
C LEU A 86 -6.83 -4.55 2.56
N ALA A 87 -6.48 -5.75 2.07
CA ALA A 87 -5.32 -6.48 2.56
C ALA A 87 -4.02 -5.66 2.33
N LEU A 88 -3.81 -5.15 1.12
CA LEU A 88 -2.64 -4.34 0.80
C LEU A 88 -2.54 -3.07 1.65
N ILE A 89 -3.66 -2.41 1.97
CA ILE A 89 -3.68 -1.28 2.91
C ILE A 89 -3.05 -1.67 4.25
N ARG A 90 -3.43 -2.83 4.81
CA ARG A 90 -2.86 -3.31 6.07
C ARG A 90 -1.37 -3.56 5.96
N PHE A 91 -0.95 -4.26 4.91
CA PHE A 91 0.46 -4.56 4.64
C PHE A 91 1.31 -3.29 4.58
N PHE A 92 0.93 -2.30 3.76
CA PHE A 92 1.72 -1.08 3.61
C PHE A 92 1.70 -0.19 4.85
N THR A 93 0.63 -0.24 5.64
CA THR A 93 0.57 0.44 6.94
C THR A 93 1.62 -0.14 7.88
N LEU A 94 1.75 -1.47 7.94
CA LEU A 94 2.77 -2.14 8.75
C LEU A 94 4.17 -1.95 8.20
N ALA A 95 4.32 -1.99 6.87
CA ALA A 95 5.60 -1.77 6.21
C ALA A 95 6.19 -0.40 6.57
N GLU A 96 5.36 0.65 6.58
CA GLU A 96 5.79 1.99 6.98
C GLU A 96 6.27 2.07 8.43
N MET A 97 5.71 1.26 9.34
CA MET A 97 6.06 1.27 10.75
C MET A 97 7.19 0.34 11.15
N GLN A 98 7.22 -0.85 10.55
CA GLN A 98 8.13 -1.92 10.97
C GLN A 98 9.39 -1.97 10.10
N LEU A 99 9.32 -1.51 8.84
CA LEU A 99 10.47 -1.57 7.93
C LEU A 99 11.21 -0.22 7.89
N PRO A 100 12.52 -0.19 8.22
CA PRO A 100 13.30 1.04 8.15
C PRO A 100 13.43 1.52 6.70
N GLY A 101 13.21 2.82 6.46
CA GLY A 101 13.32 3.43 5.13
C GLY A 101 12.04 3.37 4.28
N TRP A 102 11.02 2.62 4.70
CA TRP A 102 9.73 2.52 4.00
C TRP A 102 8.77 3.68 4.33
N GLN A 103 9.22 4.68 5.07
CA GLN A 103 8.42 5.85 5.43
C GLN A 103 8.15 6.72 4.20
N ALA A 104 6.88 6.82 3.80
CA ALA A 104 6.45 7.58 2.62
C ALA A 104 5.57 8.78 2.95
N GLY A 105 4.94 8.82 4.13
CA GLY A 105 4.16 10.00 4.53
C GLY A 105 3.00 10.26 3.56
N VAL A 106 3.01 11.40 2.89
CA VAL A 106 1.98 11.80 1.91
C VAL A 106 2.00 10.98 0.62
N THR A 107 3.12 10.33 0.28
CA THR A 107 3.22 9.50 -0.93
C THR A 107 2.84 8.04 -0.67
N SER A 108 2.41 7.72 0.55
CA SER A 108 2.15 6.33 0.95
C SER A 108 1.16 5.63 0.01
N PRO A 109 1.45 4.39 -0.41
CA PRO A 109 0.57 3.61 -1.27
C PRO A 109 -0.81 3.38 -0.65
N VAL A 110 -0.92 3.42 0.68
CA VAL A 110 -2.21 3.32 1.38
C VAL A 110 -3.19 4.41 0.92
N ILE A 111 -2.69 5.63 0.67
CA ILE A 111 -3.50 6.76 0.18
C ILE A 111 -3.95 6.48 -1.26
N ALA A 112 -3.04 5.97 -2.11
CA ALA A 112 -3.35 5.60 -3.48
C ALA A 112 -4.40 4.48 -3.55
N ILE A 113 -4.25 3.43 -2.73
CA ILE A 113 -5.20 2.31 -2.64
C ILE A 113 -6.57 2.78 -2.15
N ASN A 114 -6.61 3.61 -1.10
CA ASN A 114 -7.85 4.20 -0.61
C ASN A 114 -8.53 5.05 -1.70
N SER A 115 -7.76 5.80 -2.50
CA SER A 115 -8.30 6.51 -3.66
C SER A 115 -8.93 5.56 -4.69
N VAL A 116 -8.29 4.42 -5.01
CA VAL A 116 -8.86 3.40 -5.91
C VAL A 116 -10.19 2.88 -5.36
N LEU A 117 -10.25 2.54 -4.07
CA LEU A 117 -11.47 2.08 -3.43
C LEU A 117 -12.59 3.12 -3.49
N LYS A 118 -12.28 4.38 -3.19
CA LYS A 118 -13.24 5.50 -3.27
C LYS A 118 -13.76 5.70 -4.69
N SER A 119 -12.90 5.63 -5.70
CA SER A 119 -13.30 5.69 -7.12
C SER A 119 -14.24 4.54 -7.51
N ARG A 120 -14.17 3.40 -6.83
CA ARG A 120 -15.08 2.25 -7.00
C ARG A 120 -16.35 2.34 -6.13
N GLY A 121 -16.55 3.43 -5.40
CA GLY A 121 -17.67 3.58 -4.47
C GLY A 121 -17.51 2.80 -3.16
N TYR A 122 -16.35 2.18 -2.92
CA TYR A 122 -16.06 1.44 -1.70
C TYR A 122 -15.47 2.39 -0.63
N LYS A 123 -15.97 2.29 0.60
CA LYS A 123 -15.49 3.10 1.73
C LYS A 123 -14.82 2.19 2.76
N LEU A 124 -13.70 2.63 3.31
CA LEU A 124 -13.03 1.93 4.41
C LEU A 124 -13.95 1.90 5.63
N GLU A 125 -14.09 0.71 6.21
CA GLU A 125 -14.90 0.53 7.41
C GLU A 125 -14.19 1.08 8.66
N LYS A 126 -14.99 1.48 9.65
CA LYS A 126 -14.49 2.04 10.91
C LYS A 126 -13.44 1.16 11.61
N PRO A 127 -13.57 -0.18 11.68
CA PRO A 127 -12.56 -1.04 12.30
C PRO A 127 -11.19 -0.91 11.61
N LEU A 128 -11.15 -0.92 10.28
CA LEU A 128 -9.90 -0.76 9.52
C LEU A 128 -9.30 0.63 9.72
N LEU A 129 -10.12 1.69 9.74
CA LEU A 129 -9.65 3.04 10.03
C LEU A 129 -8.98 3.14 11.42
N GLN A 130 -9.56 2.50 12.44
CA GLN A 130 -8.98 2.46 13.79
C GLN A 130 -7.69 1.63 13.81
N TRP A 131 -7.67 0.51 13.11
CA TRP A 131 -6.50 -0.34 12.99
C TRP A 131 -5.31 0.40 12.35
N ILE A 132 -5.55 1.14 11.26
CA ILE A 132 -4.49 1.92 10.59
C ILE A 132 -3.89 2.96 11.55
N ARG A 133 -4.73 3.65 12.32
CA ARG A 133 -4.27 4.66 13.30
C ARG A 133 -3.50 4.07 14.48
N LYS A 134 -3.76 2.81 14.82
CA LYS A 134 -3.05 2.09 15.89
C LYS A 134 -1.70 1.56 15.40
N ASN A 135 -1.64 1.15 14.13
CA ASN A 135 -0.48 0.51 13.51
C ASN A 135 0.31 1.44 12.58
N SER A 136 0.08 2.76 12.63
CA SER A 136 0.88 3.75 11.91
C SER A 136 0.95 5.09 12.64
N SER A 137 2.14 5.69 12.61
CA SER A 137 2.42 7.05 13.10
C SER A 137 2.18 8.12 12.02
N ASN A 138 1.90 7.71 10.78
CA ASN A 138 1.68 8.61 9.66
C ASN A 138 0.28 9.24 9.72
N ARG A 139 0.23 10.52 10.11
CA ARG A 139 -1.01 11.30 10.21
C ARG A 139 -1.78 11.47 8.90
N PHE A 140 -1.13 11.24 7.76
CA PHE A 140 -1.77 11.32 6.45
C PHE A 140 -2.59 10.07 6.13
N LEU A 141 -2.38 8.95 6.82
CA LEU A 141 -3.14 7.75 6.56
C LEU A 141 -4.55 7.80 7.18
N PRO A 142 -5.57 7.27 6.47
CA PRO A 142 -5.55 6.73 5.10
C PRO A 142 -5.96 7.75 4.02
N ASN A 143 -6.31 8.99 4.39
CA ASN A 143 -6.99 9.92 3.50
C ASN A 143 -6.07 10.87 2.71
N GLY A 144 -4.78 10.89 3.02
CA GLY A 144 -3.82 11.87 2.52
C GLY A 144 -3.84 13.19 3.31
N PRO A 145 -3.05 14.18 2.88
CA PRO A 145 -3.10 15.53 3.45
C PRO A 145 -4.52 16.10 3.33
N VAL A 146 -5.02 16.66 4.44
CA VAL A 146 -6.21 17.52 4.44
C VAL A 146 -5.83 18.82 3.75
N GLY A 147 -6.14 18.90 2.46
CA GLY A 147 -6.10 20.12 1.65
C GLY A 147 -7.44 20.79 1.61
#